data_AF-A0A8R7Q0F0-F1
#
_entry.id   AF-A0A8R7Q0F0-F1
#
_cell.length_a   1.000
_cell.length_b   1.000
_cell.length_c   1.000
_cell.angle_alpha   90.00
_cell.angle_beta   90.00
_cell.angle_gamma   90.00
#
_symmetry.space_group_name_H-M   'P 1'
#
loop_
_entity.id
_entity.type
_entity.pdbx_description
1 polymer ?
#
loop_
_entity_poly.entity_id
_entity_poly.type
_entity_poly.pdbx_seq_one_letter_code
_entity_poly.pdbx_strand_id
1 'polypeptide(L)'
;MISLSDPCRALVPQSRVHFEINLKIKCDGGADQDFSKCLQEFDSVRLATGKETMTLGLDSYLSRLELSCVQVYAPVEATFAINVLKGPCNISRVVVATRGNFSDRRILYEATGDNIVIGDGASVPLTRRVVAVPRDQKLALFLVGGDDVLGHLALTLGHSDEVVNCKMGCAELEVKVAWTAVPRRKRPNMFKEVGDVRLLL
;
A
#
# COMPACT_ATOMS: atom_id res chain seq x y z
N MET A 1 10.54 -3.98 -14.15
CA MET A 1 9.43 -4.07 -13.16
C MET A 1 8.79 -2.69 -13.09
N ILE A 2 7.53 -2.56 -13.48
CA ILE A 2 6.81 -1.28 -13.46
C ILE A 2 6.17 -1.13 -12.07
N SER A 3 6.50 -0.06 -11.35
CA SER A 3 5.90 0.27 -10.06
C SER A 3 4.60 1.06 -10.32
N LEU A 4 3.46 0.44 -10.04
CA LEU A 4 2.17 1.11 -10.08
C LEU A 4 2.07 2.01 -8.84
N SER A 5 2.08 3.32 -9.06
CA SER A 5 1.68 4.30 -8.06
C SER A 5 0.17 4.45 -8.16
N ASP A 6 -0.53 4.22 -7.05
CA ASP A 6 -1.99 4.26 -6.90
C ASP A 6 -2.77 3.01 -7.35
N PRO A 7 -3.87 2.63 -6.64
CA PRO A 7 -4.61 3.46 -5.68
C PRO A 7 -4.06 3.44 -4.24
N CYS A 8 -3.88 4.63 -3.67
CA CYS A 8 -3.50 4.92 -2.29
C CYS A 8 -4.64 4.65 -1.29
N ARG A 9 -5.68 3.88 -1.66
CA ARG A 9 -6.88 3.71 -0.83
C ARG A 9 -7.36 2.27 -0.84
N ALA A 10 -7.72 1.79 0.35
CA ALA A 10 -8.36 0.50 0.51
C ALA A 10 -9.74 0.49 -0.15
N LEU A 11 -10.05 -0.53 -0.95
CA LEU A 11 -11.36 -0.69 -1.58
C LEU A 11 -12.18 -1.74 -0.84
N VAL A 12 -13.47 -1.47 -0.64
CA VAL A 12 -14.41 -2.39 0.02
C VAL A 12 -15.48 -2.81 -0.98
N PRO A 13 -15.23 -3.85 -1.80
CA PRO A 13 -16.21 -4.35 -2.75
C PRO A 13 -17.39 -5.01 -1.99
N GLN A 14 -18.62 -4.55 -2.25
CA GLN A 14 -19.86 -5.24 -1.82
C GLN A 14 -20.41 -6.18 -2.89
N SER A 15 -19.95 -6.03 -4.14
CA SER A 15 -20.30 -6.87 -5.28
C SER A 15 -19.12 -6.90 -6.26
N ARG A 16 -19.39 -6.83 -7.56
CA ARG A 16 -18.42 -6.74 -8.64
C ARG A 16 -17.87 -5.32 -8.73
N VAL A 17 -16.56 -5.17 -8.58
CA VAL A 17 -15.84 -3.92 -8.82
C VAL A 17 -15.11 -4.06 -10.15
N HIS A 18 -15.25 -3.06 -11.01
CA HIS A 18 -14.50 -3.00 -12.26
C HIS A 18 -13.32 -2.07 -12.06
N PHE A 19 -12.13 -2.57 -12.37
CA PHE A 19 -10.89 -1.80 -12.39
C PHE A 19 -10.55 -1.47 -13.83
N GLU A 20 -10.54 -0.17 -14.15
CA GLU A 20 -9.88 0.31 -15.36
C GLU A 20 -8.44 0.69 -14.99
N ILE A 21 -7.47 0.08 -15.65
CA ILE A 21 -6.05 0.33 -15.42
C ILE A 21 -5.46 0.87 -16.70
N ASN A 22 -5.06 2.14 -16.65
CA ASN A 22 -4.27 2.77 -17.71
C ASN A 22 -2.80 2.47 -17.44
N LEU A 23 -2.22 1.57 -18.24
CA LEU A 23 -0.79 1.32 -18.23
C LEU A 23 -0.11 2.37 -19.10
N LYS A 24 0.80 3.13 -18.50
CA LYS A 24 1.63 4.11 -19.19
C LYS A 24 3.10 3.71 -19.11
N ILE A 25 3.84 3.96 -20.18
CA ILE A 25 5.30 3.82 -20.18
C ILE A 25 5.90 5.20 -20.03
N LYS A 26 6.84 5.33 -19.10
CA LYS A 26 7.71 6.50 -18.99
C LYS A 26 8.75 6.45 -20.11
N CYS A 27 8.77 7.49 -20.93
CA CYS A 27 9.80 7.69 -21.95
C CYS A 27 10.82 8.69 -21.43
N ASP A 28 12.12 8.39 -21.55
CA ASP A 28 13.17 9.29 -21.09
C ASP A 28 13.09 10.64 -21.83
N GLY A 29 12.92 11.71 -21.06
CA GLY A 29 12.83 13.09 -21.56
C GLY A 29 11.52 13.44 -22.29
N GLY A 30 10.52 12.55 -22.30
CA GLY A 30 9.23 12.74 -22.97
C GLY A 30 8.03 12.65 -22.05
N ALA A 31 6.84 12.95 -22.58
CA ALA A 31 5.58 12.73 -21.87
C ALA A 31 5.28 11.23 -21.78
N ASP A 32 4.66 10.80 -20.66
CA ASP A 32 4.18 9.44 -20.49
C ASP A 32 3.28 9.03 -21.65
N GLN A 33 3.59 7.90 -22.29
CA GLN A 33 2.78 7.37 -23.38
C GLN A 33 1.80 6.32 -22.85
N ASP A 34 0.55 6.42 -23.28
CA ASP A 34 -0.45 5.38 -23.02
C ASP A 34 -0.03 4.09 -23.73
N PHE A 35 0.28 3.06 -22.96
CA PHE A 35 0.75 1.78 -23.47
C PHE A 35 -0.41 0.79 -23.65
N SER A 36 -1.28 0.69 -22.65
CA SER A 36 -2.44 -0.17 -22.73
C SER A 36 -3.54 0.26 -21.77
N LYS A 37 -4.77 -0.13 -22.08
CA LYS A 37 -5.91 -0.01 -21.19
C LYS A 37 -6.43 -1.40 -20.89
N CYS A 38 -6.56 -1.72 -19.61
CA CYS A 38 -7.03 -3.01 -19.14
C CYS A 38 -8.30 -2.81 -18.31
N LEU A 39 -9.28 -3.70 -18.47
CA LEU A 39 -10.49 -3.75 -17.65
C LEU A 39 -10.53 -5.10 -16.91
N GLN A 40 -10.54 -5.06 -15.58
CA GLN A 40 -10.67 -6.26 -14.76
C GLN A 40 -11.92 -6.20 -13.90
N GLU A 41 -12.73 -7.26 -13.96
CA GLU A 41 -13.80 -7.47 -12.99
C GLU A 41 -13.23 -8.18 -11.75
N PHE A 42 -13.53 -7.61 -10.57
CA PHE A 42 -13.27 -8.17 -9.27
C PHE A 42 -14.60 -8.51 -8.61
N ASP A 43 -14.95 -9.79 -8.59
CA ASP A 43 -16.17 -10.27 -7.93
C ASP A 43 -15.88 -10.74 -6.51
N SER A 44 -16.30 -9.96 -5.52
CA SER A 44 -16.15 -10.30 -4.10
C SER A 44 -16.88 -11.59 -3.69
N VAL A 45 -17.88 -12.05 -4.45
CA VAL A 45 -18.63 -13.29 -4.18
C VAL A 45 -17.85 -14.53 -4.63
N ARG A 46 -16.94 -14.39 -5.60
CA ARG A 46 -16.08 -15.48 -6.07
C ARG A 46 -14.85 -15.69 -5.18
N LEU A 47 -14.66 -14.84 -4.19
CA LEU A 47 -13.60 -14.99 -3.19
C LEU A 47 -14.00 -16.15 -2.28
N ALA A 48 -13.43 -17.33 -2.54
CA ALA A 48 -13.54 -18.45 -1.63
C ALA A 48 -13.09 -17.99 -0.24
N THR A 49 -13.97 -18.15 0.77
CA THR A 49 -13.63 -17.96 2.18
C THR A 49 -12.33 -18.69 2.48
N GLY A 50 -11.30 -17.95 2.90
CA GLY A 50 -9.98 -18.49 3.27
C GLY A 50 -8.84 -18.26 2.28
N LYS A 51 -9.06 -17.62 1.12
CA LYS A 51 -7.94 -17.12 0.29
C LYS A 51 -7.67 -15.65 0.59
N GLU A 52 -6.59 -15.38 1.33
CA GLU A 52 -6.17 -14.02 1.66
C GLU A 52 -5.55 -13.28 0.47
N THR A 53 -4.90 -14.02 -0.46
CA THR A 53 -4.18 -13.45 -1.62
C THR A 53 -4.69 -14.04 -2.93
N MET A 54 -4.83 -13.19 -3.95
CA MET A 54 -5.26 -13.54 -5.31
C MET A 54 -4.33 -12.90 -6.33
N THR A 55 -4.04 -13.61 -7.42
CA THR A 55 -3.38 -13.03 -8.60
C THR A 55 -4.40 -12.88 -9.71
N LEU A 56 -4.56 -11.67 -10.26
CA LEU A 56 -5.40 -11.36 -11.40
C LEU A 56 -4.52 -11.13 -12.62
N GLY A 57 -4.68 -11.93 -13.67
CA GLY A 57 -4.05 -11.72 -14.96
C GLY A 57 -4.86 -10.75 -15.80
N LEU A 58 -4.19 -9.76 -16.36
CA LEU A 58 -4.72 -8.75 -17.27
C LEU A 58 -3.96 -8.88 -18.58
N ASP A 59 -4.56 -9.59 -19.53
CA ASP A 59 -4.00 -9.74 -20.87
C ASP A 59 -4.43 -8.55 -21.75
N SER A 60 -3.45 -7.93 -22.39
CA SER A 60 -3.62 -6.93 -23.46
C SER A 60 -3.04 -7.49 -24.76
N TYR A 61 -3.25 -6.80 -25.88
CA TYR A 61 -2.71 -7.24 -27.18
C TYR A 61 -1.18 -7.40 -27.20
N LEU A 62 -0.45 -6.62 -26.38
CA LEU A 62 1.02 -6.56 -26.39
C LEU A 62 1.68 -7.03 -25.09
N SER A 63 0.91 -7.31 -24.04
CA SER A 63 1.47 -7.63 -22.72
C SER A 63 0.46 -8.31 -21.81
N ARG A 64 0.97 -9.04 -20.82
CA ARG A 64 0.19 -9.55 -19.69
C ARG A 64 0.67 -8.89 -18.42
N LEU A 65 -0.26 -8.29 -17.68
CA LEU A 65 -0.03 -7.75 -16.35
C LEU A 65 -0.59 -8.73 -15.32
N GLU A 66 0.18 -9.05 -14.28
CA GLU A 66 -0.35 -9.81 -13.14
C GLU A 66 -0.46 -8.91 -11.92
N LEU A 67 -1.67 -8.78 -11.38
CA LEU A 67 -1.95 -8.02 -10.18
C LEU A 67 -2.06 -8.99 -9.00
N SER A 68 -1.24 -8.82 -7.98
CA SER A 68 -1.46 -9.49 -6.70
C SER A 68 -2.35 -8.62 -5.81
N CYS A 69 -3.48 -9.16 -5.37
CA CYS A 69 -4.46 -8.52 -4.51
C CYS A 69 -4.59 -9.29 -3.20
N VAL A 70 -4.75 -8.57 -2.09
CA VAL A 70 -5.02 -9.15 -0.77
C VAL A 70 -6.37 -8.67 -0.28
N GLN A 71 -7.25 -9.59 0.11
CA GLN A 71 -8.52 -9.25 0.72
C GLN A 71 -8.31 -8.93 2.20
N VAL A 72 -8.80 -7.76 2.64
CA VAL A 72 -8.75 -7.34 4.04
C VAL A 72 -10.17 -7.17 4.55
N TYR A 73 -10.57 -7.99 5.52
CA TYR A 73 -11.90 -7.91 6.13
C TYR A 73 -11.96 -6.76 7.13
N ALA A 74 -13.07 -6.01 7.10
CA ALA A 74 -13.30 -4.83 7.94
C ALA A 74 -12.07 -3.89 7.99
N PRO A 75 -11.61 -3.37 6.85
CA PRO A 75 -10.33 -2.68 6.79
C PRO A 75 -10.38 -1.31 7.49
N VAL A 76 -9.29 -0.98 8.15
CA VAL A 76 -8.90 0.37 8.55
C VAL A 76 -7.71 0.77 7.68
N GLU A 77 -7.75 1.99 7.16
CA GLU A 77 -6.66 2.57 6.39
C GLU A 77 -5.62 3.14 7.34
N ALA A 78 -4.38 2.66 7.24
CA ALA A 78 -3.22 3.19 7.95
C ALA A 78 -2.37 4.01 6.96
N THR A 79 -2.20 5.30 7.24
CA THR A 79 -1.35 6.19 6.43
C THR A 79 -0.10 6.58 7.20
N PHE A 80 1.07 6.34 6.62
CA PHE A 80 2.38 6.50 7.25
C PHE A 80 3.10 7.76 6.80
N ALA A 81 3.80 8.39 7.76
CA ALA A 81 4.91 9.29 7.52
C ALA A 81 6.02 8.98 8.53
N ILE A 82 7.28 9.05 8.09
CA ILE A 82 8.44 8.81 8.94
C ILE A 82 9.38 9.99 8.77
N ASN A 83 9.68 10.68 9.86
CA ASN A 83 10.52 11.86 9.88
C ASN A 83 11.78 11.61 10.70
N VAL A 84 12.91 12.11 10.22
CA VAL A 84 14.16 12.15 10.98
C VAL A 84 14.15 13.43 11.79
N LEU A 85 14.05 13.31 13.11
CA LEU A 85 14.07 14.46 14.01
C LEU A 85 15.49 14.97 14.23
N LYS A 86 16.45 14.04 14.39
CA LYS A 86 17.84 14.35 14.70
C LYS A 86 18.78 13.21 14.32
N GLY A 87 19.98 13.56 13.84
CA GLY A 87 21.04 12.63 13.54
C GLY A 87 20.88 11.96 12.17
N PRO A 88 22.00 11.57 11.52
CA PRO A 88 21.95 10.93 10.21
C PRO A 88 21.24 9.58 10.30
N CYS A 89 20.22 9.38 9.47
CA CYS A 89 19.52 8.11 9.38
C CYS A 89 19.70 7.49 8.00
N ASN A 90 20.26 6.29 7.96
CA ASN A 90 20.35 5.51 6.73
C ASN A 90 19.37 4.34 6.81
N ILE A 91 18.25 4.47 6.10
CA ILE A 91 17.22 3.45 5.96
C ILE A 91 17.31 2.94 4.53
N SER A 92 17.50 1.63 4.37
CA SER A 92 17.47 0.97 3.06
C SER A 92 16.08 0.48 2.70
N ARG A 93 15.27 0.10 3.71
CA ARG A 93 13.95 -0.46 3.49
C ARG A 93 13.00 -0.18 4.65
N VAL A 94 11.75 0.11 4.30
CA VAL A 94 10.63 0.18 5.25
C VAL A 94 9.62 -0.88 4.85
N VAL A 95 9.33 -1.79 5.78
CA VAL A 95 8.39 -2.89 5.58
C VAL A 95 7.33 -2.85 6.66
N VAL A 96 6.09 -3.11 6.30
CA VAL A 96 5.02 -3.38 7.27
C VAL A 96 4.46 -4.76 7.07
N ALA A 97 4.01 -5.38 8.15
CA ALA A 97 3.28 -6.64 8.13
C ALA A 97 2.17 -6.60 9.19
N THR A 98 1.18 -7.47 9.06
CA THR A 98 0.29 -7.75 10.18
C THR A 98 1.10 -8.41 11.28
N ARG A 99 0.88 -8.00 12.54
CA ARG A 99 1.62 -8.53 13.67
C ARG A 99 1.48 -10.06 13.74
N GLY A 100 2.61 -10.77 13.66
CA GLY A 100 2.65 -12.23 13.71
C GLY A 100 2.43 -12.93 12.37
N ASN A 101 2.17 -12.21 11.27
CA ASN A 101 2.02 -12.75 9.93
C ASN A 101 3.08 -12.15 8.99
N PHE A 102 4.31 -12.63 9.05
CA PHE A 102 5.39 -12.09 8.20
C PHE A 102 5.24 -12.39 6.70
N SER A 103 4.37 -13.34 6.33
CA SER A 103 4.07 -13.66 4.94
C SER A 103 3.29 -12.56 4.22
N ASP A 104 2.60 -11.67 4.95
CA ASP A 104 1.78 -10.60 4.38
C ASP A 104 2.53 -9.27 4.17
N ARG A 105 3.87 -9.30 4.30
CA ARG A 105 4.72 -8.11 4.29
C ARG A 105 4.51 -7.23 3.06
N ARG A 106 4.52 -5.92 3.28
CA ARG A 106 4.34 -4.87 2.27
C ARG A 106 5.48 -3.87 2.39
N ILE A 107 6.11 -3.60 1.27
CA ILE A 107 7.21 -2.64 1.20
C ILE A 107 6.61 -1.24 1.04
N LEU A 108 6.97 -0.33 1.95
CA LEU A 108 6.58 1.08 1.89
C LEU A 108 7.68 1.95 1.28
N TYR A 109 8.91 1.47 1.35
CA TYR A 109 10.09 2.11 0.79
C TYR A 109 11.19 1.07 0.61
N GLU A 110 11.92 1.16 -0.49
CA GLU A 110 13.12 0.39 -0.76
C GLU A 110 14.07 1.27 -1.59
N ALA A 111 15.32 1.40 -1.14
CA ALA A 111 16.33 2.19 -1.83
C ALA A 111 16.73 1.53 -3.16
N THR A 112 16.82 2.31 -4.23
CA THR A 112 17.12 1.83 -5.59
C THR A 112 18.59 1.99 -6.00
N GLY A 113 19.50 2.20 -5.05
CA GLY A 113 20.92 2.44 -5.29
C GLY A 113 21.69 2.57 -3.97
N ASP A 114 22.82 3.28 -3.99
CA ASP A 114 23.60 3.52 -2.78
C ASP A 114 22.74 4.18 -1.70
N ASN A 115 22.95 3.71 -0.47
CA ASN A 115 22.21 4.11 0.72
C ASN A 115 22.17 5.64 0.89
N ILE A 116 20.99 6.24 0.69
CA ILE A 116 20.79 7.67 0.88
C ILE A 116 20.69 7.94 2.38
N VAL A 117 21.63 8.72 2.91
CA VAL A 117 21.54 9.24 4.28
C VAL A 117 20.48 10.33 4.31
N ILE A 118 19.44 10.11 5.11
CA ILE A 118 18.36 11.04 5.36
C ILE A 118 18.78 11.94 6.53
N GLY A 119 18.85 13.24 6.26
CA GLY A 119 19.27 14.25 7.23
C GLY A 119 18.16 14.73 8.16
N ASP A 120 18.56 15.52 9.15
CA ASP A 120 17.68 16.14 10.14
C ASP A 120 16.55 16.95 9.49
N GLY A 121 15.33 16.76 9.98
CA GLY A 121 14.12 17.42 9.48
C GLY A 121 13.56 16.85 8.18
N ALA A 122 14.24 15.88 7.55
CA ALA A 122 13.76 15.25 6.33
C ALA A 122 12.83 14.06 6.62
N SER A 123 11.97 13.73 5.66
CA SER A 123 11.08 12.57 5.71
C SER A 123 11.61 11.43 4.84
N VAL A 124 11.37 10.19 5.27
CA VAL A 124 11.64 9.01 4.44
C VAL A 124 10.71 9.05 3.21
N PRO A 125 11.25 8.94 1.99
CA PRO A 125 10.46 9.06 0.75
C PRO A 125 9.71 7.77 0.46
N LEU A 126 8.68 7.48 1.25
CA LEU A 126 7.83 6.31 1.09
C LEU A 126 7.21 6.26 -0.32
N THR A 127 7.49 5.19 -1.05
CA THR A 127 6.88 4.87 -2.36
C THR A 127 5.42 4.48 -2.20
N ARG A 128 5.07 3.91 -1.04
CA ARG A 128 3.70 3.63 -0.64
C ARG A 128 3.50 4.06 0.81
N ARG A 129 2.50 4.94 1.04
CA ARG A 129 2.19 5.47 2.38
C ARG A 129 0.97 4.84 3.00
N VAL A 130 0.13 4.17 2.21
CA VAL A 130 -1.19 3.71 2.66
C VAL A 130 -1.30 2.20 2.62
N VAL A 131 -1.85 1.65 3.70
CA VAL A 131 -1.97 0.21 3.93
C VAL A 131 -3.34 -0.10 4.53
N ALA A 132 -4.00 -1.13 4.00
CA ALA A 132 -5.23 -1.66 4.58
C ALA A 132 -4.90 -2.68 5.67
N VAL A 133 -5.50 -2.52 6.86
CA VAL A 133 -5.26 -3.38 8.02
C VAL A 133 -6.61 -3.89 8.54
N PRO A 134 -6.76 -5.18 8.88
CA PRO A 134 -7.96 -5.65 9.57
C PRO A 134 -8.14 -4.87 10.89
N ARG A 135 -9.38 -4.45 11.18
CA ARG A 135 -9.71 -3.62 12.37
C ARG A 135 -9.31 -4.24 13.72
N ASP A 136 -9.16 -5.54 13.78
CA ASP A 136 -8.80 -6.30 14.98
C ASP A 136 -7.31 -6.60 15.08
N GLN A 137 -6.50 -6.12 14.12
CA GLN A 137 -5.08 -6.44 14.01
C GLN A 137 -4.19 -5.22 14.23
N LYS A 138 -2.99 -5.47 14.76
CA LYS A 138 -1.92 -4.47 14.88
C LYS A 138 -0.93 -4.62 13.72
N LEU A 139 -0.25 -3.54 13.37
CA LEU A 139 0.84 -3.57 12.41
C LEU A 139 2.19 -3.76 13.11
N ALA A 140 3.08 -4.49 12.44
CA ALA A 140 4.50 -4.50 12.73
C ALA A 140 5.22 -3.71 11.64
N LEU A 141 5.88 -2.60 12.01
CA LEU A 141 6.69 -1.77 11.13
C LEU A 141 8.16 -2.11 11.35
N PHE A 142 8.88 -2.39 10.27
CA PHE A 142 10.30 -2.71 10.25
C PHE A 142 11.05 -1.63 9.47
N LEU A 143 11.99 -0.97 10.14
CA LEU A 143 12.96 -0.08 9.53
C LEU A 143 14.29 -0.83 9.43
N VAL A 144 14.77 -1.01 8.20
CA VAL A 144 15.99 -1.75 7.91
C VAL A 144 17.08 -0.72 7.58
N GLY A 145 18.18 -0.76 8.34
CA GLY A 145 19.36 0.05 8.07
C GLY A 145 20.04 -0.33 6.76
N GLY A 146 20.75 0.61 6.15
CA GLY A 146 21.55 0.33 4.94
C GLY A 146 22.91 -0.31 5.21
N ASP A 147 23.39 -0.29 6.45
CA ASP A 147 24.65 -0.88 6.88
C ASP A 147 24.38 -1.70 8.17
N ASP A 148 25.16 -2.77 8.39
CA ASP A 148 25.10 -3.62 9.59
C ASP A 148 25.34 -2.83 10.89
N VAL A 149 25.96 -1.65 10.79
CA VAL A 149 26.21 -0.74 11.92
C VAL A 149 24.94 -0.04 12.42
N LEU A 150 23.92 0.16 11.58
CA LEU A 150 22.65 0.77 11.97
C LEU A 150 21.60 -0.31 12.22
N GLY A 151 21.28 -0.53 13.50
CA GLY A 151 20.36 -1.57 13.94
C GLY A 151 19.00 -1.53 13.25
N HIS A 152 18.46 -2.71 12.95
CA HIS A 152 17.08 -2.86 12.51
C HIS A 152 16.12 -2.49 13.65
N LEU A 153 15.08 -1.71 13.34
CA LEU A 153 14.05 -1.34 14.30
C LEU A 153 12.74 -2.04 13.94
N ALA A 154 12.08 -2.63 14.93
CA ALA A 154 10.73 -3.17 14.82
C ALA A 154 9.79 -2.46 15.80
N LEU A 155 8.70 -1.91 15.30
CA LEU A 155 7.65 -1.26 16.09
C LEU A 155 6.34 -2.01 15.92
N THR A 156 5.57 -2.13 17.00
CA THR A 156 4.18 -2.59 16.93
C THR A 156 3.26 -1.38 17.06
N LEU A 157 2.39 -1.17 16.08
CA LEU A 157 1.46 -0.04 16.01
C LEU A 157 0.03 -0.56 16.05
N GLY A 158 -0.73 -0.13 17.05
CA GLY A 158 -2.18 -0.30 17.14
C GLY A 158 -2.94 0.94 16.71
N HIS A 159 -4.27 0.83 16.66
CA HIS A 159 -5.16 1.90 16.19
C HIS A 159 -5.21 3.15 17.07
N SER A 160 -4.67 3.09 18.30
CA SER A 160 -4.53 4.25 19.19
C SER A 160 -3.21 4.98 19.03
N ASP A 161 -2.24 4.37 18.35
CA ASP A 161 -0.92 4.96 18.16
C ASP A 161 -1.02 5.92 16.97
N GLU A 162 -0.79 7.21 17.19
CA GLU A 162 -0.78 8.22 16.12
C GLU A 162 0.63 8.72 15.82
N VAL A 163 1.45 8.85 16.87
CA VAL A 163 2.84 9.31 16.79
C VAL A 163 3.68 8.48 17.75
N VAL A 164 4.76 7.88 17.22
CA VAL A 164 5.73 7.10 17.99
C VAL A 164 7.12 7.64 17.73
N ASN A 165 7.78 8.11 18.78
CA ASN A 165 9.18 8.51 18.71
C ASN A 165 10.06 7.30 19.07
N CYS A 166 11.07 7.05 18.25
CA CYS A 166 11.97 5.90 18.41
C CYS A 166 13.39 6.25 17.99
N LYS A 167 14.35 5.42 18.43
CA LYS A 167 15.75 5.56 18.04
C LYS A 167 16.16 4.44 17.10
N MET A 168 16.97 4.77 16.10
CA MET A 168 17.59 3.82 15.19
C MET A 168 19.06 4.21 15.05
N GLY A 169 19.94 3.48 15.73
CA GLY A 169 21.33 3.91 15.94
C GLY A 169 21.40 5.26 16.66
N CYS A 170 22.11 6.22 16.07
CA CYS A 170 22.22 7.59 16.59
C CYS A 170 21.05 8.51 16.17
N ALA A 171 20.17 8.06 15.28
CA ALA A 171 19.06 8.85 14.78
C ALA A 171 17.85 8.78 15.71
N GLU A 172 17.19 9.92 15.89
CA GLU A 172 15.87 10.04 16.52
C GLU A 172 14.83 10.19 15.42
N LEU A 173 13.85 9.31 15.40
CA LEU A 173 12.82 9.20 14.38
C LEU A 173 11.44 9.43 14.98
N GLU A 174 10.57 10.06 14.22
CA GLU A 174 9.14 10.18 14.48
C GLU A 174 8.37 9.39 13.43
N VAL A 175 7.68 8.35 13.87
CA VAL A 175 6.75 7.58 13.04
C VAL A 175 5.34 8.10 13.31
N LYS A 176 4.73 8.70 12.30
CA LYS A 176 3.32 9.12 12.31
C LYS A 176 2.48 8.11 11.56
N VAL A 177 1.37 7.70 12.16
CA VAL A 177 0.37 6.87 11.50
C VAL A 177 -1.02 7.46 11.73
N ALA A 178 -1.75 7.70 10.65
CA ALA A 178 -3.13 8.13 10.70
C ALA A 178 -4.05 6.94 10.39
N TRP A 179 -4.97 6.64 11.31
CA TRP A 179 -5.95 5.57 11.16
C TRP A 179 -7.28 6.14 10.69
N THR A 180 -7.70 5.78 9.48
CA THR A 180 -8.99 6.18 8.92
C THR A 180 -9.86 4.95 8.76
N ALA A 181 -11.03 4.95 9.41
CA ALA A 181 -12.02 3.91 9.14
C ALA A 181 -12.39 3.93 7.65
N VAL A 182 -12.52 2.75 7.04
CA VAL A 182 -12.96 2.65 5.65
C VAL A 182 -14.47 2.39 5.66
N PRO A 183 -15.32 3.44 5.67
CA PRO A 183 -16.74 3.24 5.80
C PRO A 183 -17.27 2.48 4.58
N ARG A 184 -18.23 1.59 4.83
CA ARG A 184 -19.07 1.06 3.75
C ARG A 184 -19.84 2.24 3.15
N ARG A 185 -19.41 2.74 1.99
CA ARG A 185 -20.18 3.72 1.24
C ARG A 185 -21.40 3.02 0.63
N LYS A 186 -22.52 3.03 1.33
CA LYS A 186 -23.83 2.83 0.71
C LYS A 186 -24.32 4.21 0.28
N ARG A 187 -24.16 4.57 -0.99
CA ARG A 187 -24.91 5.69 -1.55
C ARG A 187 -26.28 5.16 -1.97
N PRO A 188 -27.40 5.79 -1.54
CA PRO A 188 -28.68 5.55 -2.17
C PRO A 188 -28.55 5.79 -3.67
N ASN A 189 -29.17 4.94 -4.50
CA ASN A 189 -29.21 5.09 -5.96
C ASN A 189 -27.85 4.94 -6.69
N MET A 190 -26.89 4.20 -6.13
CA MET A 190 -25.65 3.86 -6.85
C MET A 190 -25.85 2.93 -8.04
N PHE A 191 -26.99 2.25 -8.09
CA PHE A 191 -27.32 1.31 -9.14
C PHE A 191 -28.65 1.70 -9.78
N LYS A 192 -28.68 1.66 -11.11
CA LYS A 192 -29.90 1.75 -11.91
C LYS A 192 -30.11 0.42 -12.60
N GLU A 193 -31.27 -0.18 -12.43
CA GLU A 193 -31.67 -1.33 -13.23
C GLU A 193 -32.27 -0.85 -14.55
N VAL A 194 -31.77 -1.38 -15.67
CA VAL A 194 -32.27 -1.14 -17.02
C VAL A 194 -32.42 -2.50 -17.69
N GLY A 195 -33.65 -3.00 -17.77
CA GLY A 195 -33.90 -4.40 -18.13
C GLY A 195 -33.25 -5.35 -17.12
N ASP A 196 -32.58 -6.40 -17.60
CA ASP A 196 -31.86 -7.37 -16.77
C ASP A 196 -30.42 -6.93 -16.41
N VAL A 197 -30.06 -5.68 -16.72
CA VAL A 197 -28.70 -5.15 -16.52
C VAL A 197 -28.70 -4.15 -15.38
N ARG A 198 -27.80 -4.36 -14.42
CA ARG A 198 -27.59 -3.47 -13.27
C ARG A 198 -26.42 -2.53 -13.57
N LEU A 199 -26.71 -1.27 -13.84
CA LEU A 199 -25.72 -0.23 -14.17
C LEU A 199 -25.26 0.48 -12.91
N LEU A 200 -23.96 0.73 -12.80
CA LEU A 200 -23.41 1.65 -11.81
C LEU A 200 -23.63 3.09 -12.31
N LEU A 201 -24.27 3.94 -11.50
CA LEU A 201 -24.48 5.37 -11.80
C LEU A 201 -23.28 6.24 -11.37
#